data_AF-A0A6M1STC6-F1
#
_entry.id   AF-A0A6M1STC6-F1
#
_cell.length_a   1.000
_cell.length_b   1.000
_cell.length_c   1.000
_cell.angle_alpha   90.00
_cell.angle_beta   90.00
_cell.angle_gamma   90.00
#
_symmetry.space_group_name_H-M   'P 1'
#
loop_
_entity.id
_entity.type
_entity.pdbx_description
1 polymer ?
#
loop_
_entity_poly.entity_id
_entity_poly.type
_entity_poly.pdbx_seq_one_letter_code
_entity_poly.pdbx_strand_id
1 'polypeptide(L)'
;MLVFGDLEQSETAGAVAGRVSARLARCRRLPPGLERHADLVSVFIDASTLVQAIADREREQLGVDELSSAQEAGAGLLLSLAEAIAASWNSNFAEFPAVDESGLGELSLPEQIRTKLPEGYAFYALYPESYLDAARRSGLGPDTTVIGIRSIGIGLAAMVAAALGAAPAISVRPVGHPFDRRIDIGQGPRARILSSAGAIAIVDEGPGLSGSSLNGVADWLVENGISEDRIHFFPSHAGDLGPEAQPAHRARWAKARKHVVEFDQLLLQSDLLEHWITHTMGPLTARCATSPAALGGRSPGHRRLPIQP
;
A
#
# COMPACT_ATOMS: atom_id res chain seq x y z
N MET A 1 -4.76 -24.39 -12.86
CA MET A 1 -4.61 -22.93 -12.75
C MET A 1 -5.88 -22.41 -12.11
N LEU A 2 -5.84 -22.07 -10.83
CA LEU A 2 -6.96 -21.39 -10.18
C LEU A 2 -6.92 -19.95 -10.68
N VAL A 3 -7.79 -19.60 -11.62
CA VAL A 3 -8.05 -18.20 -11.95
C VAL A 3 -8.97 -17.70 -10.84
N PHE A 4 -8.40 -17.00 -9.86
CA PHE A 4 -9.22 -16.20 -8.95
C PHE A 4 -9.83 -15.10 -9.82
N GLY A 5 -11.12 -15.22 -10.12
CA GLY A 5 -11.82 -14.11 -10.77
C GLY A 5 -11.98 -12.96 -9.78
N ASP A 6 -12.00 -11.73 -10.30
CA ASP A 6 -12.37 -10.54 -9.55
C ASP A 6 -13.72 -10.77 -8.84
N LEU A 7 -13.67 -11.15 -7.56
CA LEU A 7 -14.86 -11.27 -6.72
C LEU A 7 -15.33 -9.84 -6.43
N GLU A 8 -16.20 -9.34 -7.30
CA GLU A 8 -16.90 -8.08 -7.14
C GLU A 8 -18.10 -8.29 -6.21
N GLN A 9 -18.17 -7.47 -5.17
CA GLN A 9 -19.32 -7.38 -4.28
C GLN A 9 -19.99 -6.02 -4.47
N SER A 10 -21.34 -6.04 -4.49
CA SER A 10 -22.16 -4.83 -4.59
C SER A 10 -22.98 -4.67 -3.31
N GLU A 11 -22.82 -3.53 -2.66
CA GLU A 11 -23.48 -3.19 -1.40
C GLU A 11 -23.51 -1.68 -1.19
N THR A 12 -24.26 -1.20 -0.19
CA THR A 12 -24.35 0.24 0.08
C THR A 12 -23.09 0.74 0.78
N ALA A 13 -22.65 1.96 0.46
CA ALA A 13 -21.50 2.57 1.13
C ALA A 13 -21.73 2.67 2.64
N GLY A 14 -22.95 3.01 3.08
CA GLY A 14 -23.35 3.00 4.49
C GLY A 14 -23.18 1.65 5.20
N ALA A 15 -23.43 0.52 4.52
CA ALA A 15 -23.23 -0.80 5.12
C ALA A 15 -21.74 -1.08 5.36
N VAL A 16 -20.88 -0.72 4.40
CA VAL A 16 -19.42 -0.86 4.54
C VAL A 16 -18.88 0.09 5.62
N ALA A 17 -19.31 1.35 5.63
CA ALA A 17 -18.93 2.34 6.64
C ALA A 17 -19.32 1.88 8.05
N GLY A 18 -20.52 1.33 8.21
CA GLY A 18 -20.98 0.74 9.47
C GLY A 18 -20.10 -0.42 9.94
N ARG A 19 -19.64 -1.28 9.02
CA ARG A 19 -18.69 -2.36 9.35
C ARG A 19 -17.32 -1.82 9.76
N VAL A 20 -16.80 -0.82 9.06
CA VAL A 20 -15.54 -0.15 9.41
C VAL A 20 -15.63 0.42 10.83
N SER A 21 -16.68 1.17 11.15
CA SER A 21 -16.89 1.73 12.49
C SER A 21 -17.01 0.64 13.57
N ALA A 22 -17.80 -0.41 13.31
CA ALA A 22 -17.96 -1.51 14.26
C ALA A 22 -16.65 -2.27 14.52
N ARG A 23 -15.84 -2.50 13.48
CA ARG A 23 -14.53 -3.14 13.60
C ARG A 23 -13.52 -2.24 14.32
N LEU A 24 -13.51 -0.93 14.04
CA LEU A 24 -12.67 0.02 14.76
C LEU A 24 -13.01 0.09 16.26
N ALA A 25 -14.30 0.11 16.59
CA ALA A 25 -14.74 0.04 17.99
C ALA A 25 -14.31 -1.26 18.67
N ARG A 26 -14.27 -2.38 17.94
CA ARG A 26 -13.75 -3.67 18.44
C ARG A 26 -12.25 -3.60 18.68
N CYS A 27 -11.49 -3.06 17.73
CA CYS A 27 -10.04 -2.92 17.83
C CYS A 27 -9.63 -2.16 19.10
N ARG A 28 -10.34 -1.08 19.46
CA ARG A 28 -10.12 -0.30 20.69
C ARG A 28 -10.26 -1.10 22.00
N ARG A 29 -11.03 -2.19 21.99
CA ARG A 29 -11.25 -3.04 23.16
C ARG A 29 -10.21 -4.16 23.30
N LEU A 30 -9.41 -4.39 22.26
CA LEU A 30 -8.34 -5.39 22.31
C LEU A 30 -7.18 -4.86 23.17
N PRO A 31 -6.49 -5.74 23.92
CA PRO A 31 -5.28 -5.35 24.63
C PRO A 31 -4.16 -4.95 23.65
N PRO A 32 -3.16 -4.18 24.09
CA PRO A 32 -1.94 -3.95 23.31
C PRO A 32 -1.28 -5.24 22.84
N GLY A 33 -0.75 -5.23 21.61
CA GLY A 33 -0.12 -6.39 21.00
C GLY A 33 -0.47 -6.58 19.53
N LEU A 34 0.15 -7.60 18.94
CA LEU A 34 0.08 -7.91 17.52
C LEU A 34 -1.36 -8.15 17.03
N GLU A 35 -2.21 -8.79 17.83
CA GLU A 35 -3.61 -9.06 17.45
C GLU A 35 -4.39 -7.75 17.21
N ARG A 36 -4.21 -6.76 18.09
CA ARG A 36 -4.85 -5.44 17.93
C ARG A 36 -4.31 -4.72 16.71
N HIS A 37 -3.00 -4.79 16.47
CA HIS A 37 -2.38 -4.19 15.30
C HIS A 37 -2.90 -4.82 13.99
N ALA A 38 -2.96 -6.15 13.92
CA ALA A 38 -3.50 -6.86 12.77
C ALA A 38 -4.98 -6.53 12.51
N ASP A 39 -5.78 -6.35 13.58
CA ASP A 39 -7.17 -5.90 13.44
C ASP A 39 -7.28 -4.46 12.96
N LEU A 40 -6.39 -3.56 13.42
CA LEU A 40 -6.32 -2.18 12.94
C LEU A 40 -5.97 -2.12 11.45
N VAL A 41 -5.00 -2.91 11.01
CA VAL A 41 -4.63 -3.03 9.58
C VAL A 41 -5.82 -3.56 8.77
N SER A 42 -6.56 -4.53 9.31
CA SER A 42 -7.78 -5.04 8.65
C SER A 42 -8.86 -3.97 8.51
N VAL A 43 -9.08 -3.14 9.55
CA VAL A 43 -9.99 -1.98 9.49
C VAL A 43 -9.54 -0.98 8.42
N PHE A 44 -8.25 -0.72 8.34
CA PHE A 44 -7.67 0.19 7.35
C PHE A 44 -7.84 -0.32 5.91
N ILE A 45 -7.69 -1.62 5.68
CA ILE A 45 -7.91 -2.24 4.36
C ILE A 45 -9.39 -2.10 3.96
N ASP A 46 -10.32 -2.39 4.87
CA ASP A 46 -11.76 -2.22 4.63
C ASP A 46 -12.11 -0.75 4.32
N ALA A 47 -11.57 0.18 5.12
CA ALA A 47 -11.77 1.62 4.91
C ALA A 47 -11.21 2.08 3.56
N SER A 48 -10.01 1.61 3.19
CA SER A 48 -9.39 1.91 1.89
C SER A 48 -10.26 1.42 0.74
N THR A 49 -10.85 0.23 0.89
CA THR A 49 -11.76 -0.37 -0.09
C THR A 49 -13.04 0.47 -0.25
N LEU A 50 -13.62 0.93 0.87
CA LEU A 50 -14.78 1.84 0.86
C LEU A 50 -14.47 3.14 0.13
N VAL A 51 -13.39 3.82 0.51
CA VAL A 51 -13.02 5.13 -0.07
C VAL A 51 -12.71 4.99 -1.56
N GLN A 52 -12.01 3.92 -1.95
CA GLN A 52 -11.78 3.62 -3.37
C GLN A 52 -13.09 3.46 -4.14
N ALA A 53 -14.02 2.67 -3.61
CA ALA A 53 -15.26 2.34 -4.30
C ALA A 53 -16.18 3.57 -4.46
N ILE A 54 -16.18 4.48 -3.48
CA ILE A 54 -16.84 5.79 -3.59
C ILE A 54 -16.20 6.62 -4.70
N ALA A 55 -14.87 6.76 -4.69
CA ALA A 55 -14.13 7.53 -5.70
C ALA A 55 -14.28 6.95 -7.12
N ASP A 56 -14.33 5.61 -7.24
CA ASP A 56 -14.56 4.92 -8.51
C ASP A 56 -15.95 5.23 -9.06
N ARG A 57 -16.98 5.17 -8.21
CA ARG A 57 -18.36 5.52 -8.59
C ARG A 57 -18.48 6.99 -9.02
N GLU A 58 -17.92 7.91 -8.26
CA GLU A 58 -17.97 9.35 -8.59
C GLU A 58 -17.27 9.64 -9.91
N ARG A 59 -16.11 9.01 -10.13
CA ARG A 59 -15.41 9.09 -11.40
C ARG A 59 -16.23 8.51 -12.56
N GLU A 60 -16.88 7.36 -12.38
CA GLU A 60 -17.75 6.77 -13.41
C GLU A 60 -18.89 7.73 -13.80
N GLN A 61 -19.39 8.52 -12.85
CA GLN A 61 -20.43 9.52 -13.09
C GLN A 61 -19.89 10.78 -13.79
N LEU A 62 -18.73 11.28 -13.36
CA LEU A 62 -18.16 12.54 -13.84
C LEU A 62 -17.26 12.38 -15.09
N GLY A 63 -16.78 11.16 -15.35
CA GLY A 63 -15.81 10.85 -16.40
C GLY A 63 -14.35 11.20 -16.06
N VAL A 64 -14.13 11.98 -15.01
CA VAL A 64 -12.82 12.45 -14.54
C VAL A 64 -12.70 12.31 -13.02
N ASP A 65 -11.46 12.34 -12.52
CA ASP A 65 -11.18 12.34 -11.09
C ASP A 65 -11.34 13.75 -10.54
N GLU A 66 -12.25 13.95 -9.59
CA GLU A 66 -12.55 15.26 -9.00
C GLU A 66 -12.66 15.13 -7.48
N LEU A 67 -12.49 16.25 -6.76
CA LEU A 67 -12.69 16.30 -5.32
C LEU A 67 -14.18 16.33 -4.95
N SER A 68 -14.53 15.67 -3.86
CA SER A 68 -15.85 15.68 -3.25
C SER A 68 -15.72 15.66 -1.72
N SER A 69 -16.78 16.04 -0.99
CA SER A 69 -16.76 15.98 0.48
C SER A 69 -16.50 14.55 0.99
N ALA A 70 -17.08 13.55 0.32
CA ALA A 70 -16.88 12.15 0.65
C ALA A 70 -15.43 11.70 0.40
N GLN A 71 -14.81 12.10 -0.71
CA GLN A 71 -13.40 11.77 -0.96
C GLN A 71 -12.45 12.48 0.01
N GLU A 72 -12.72 13.74 0.37
CA GLU A 72 -11.91 14.48 1.35
C GLU A 72 -12.03 13.87 2.75
N ALA A 73 -13.26 13.55 3.19
CA ALA A 73 -13.52 12.84 4.43
C ALA A 73 -12.87 11.45 4.46
N GLY A 74 -12.93 10.72 3.33
CA GLY A 74 -12.28 9.44 3.16
C GLY A 74 -10.77 9.53 3.26
N ALA A 75 -10.14 10.49 2.58
CA ALA A 75 -8.70 10.72 2.65
C ALA A 75 -8.26 11.10 4.08
N GLY A 76 -9.05 11.91 4.80
CA GLY A 76 -8.81 12.24 6.20
C GLY A 76 -8.88 11.02 7.13
N LEU A 77 -9.91 10.19 6.98
CA LEU A 77 -10.05 8.94 7.74
C LEU A 77 -8.87 7.99 7.48
N LEU A 78 -8.47 7.81 6.21
CA LEU A 78 -7.35 6.95 5.86
C LEU A 78 -6.03 7.47 6.44
N LEU A 79 -5.80 8.78 6.43
CA LEU A 79 -4.63 9.38 7.06
C LEU A 79 -4.63 9.10 8.57
N SER A 80 -5.75 9.30 9.27
CA SER A 80 -5.82 9.06 10.72
C SER A 80 -5.64 7.58 11.09
N LEU A 81 -6.19 6.66 10.29
CA LEU A 81 -5.95 5.22 10.45
C LEU A 81 -4.47 4.87 10.20
N ALA A 82 -3.85 5.45 9.16
CA ALA A 82 -2.44 5.24 8.85
C ALA A 82 -1.53 5.77 9.97
N GLU A 83 -1.85 6.91 10.57
CA GLU A 83 -1.16 7.45 11.75
C GLU A 83 -1.28 6.51 12.97
N ALA A 84 -2.46 5.91 13.18
CA ALA A 84 -2.66 4.92 14.22
C ALA A 84 -1.86 3.64 13.99
N ILE A 85 -1.79 3.16 12.74
CA ILE A 85 -0.93 2.03 12.36
C ILE A 85 0.53 2.40 12.59
N ALA A 86 0.95 3.62 12.21
CA ALA A 86 2.30 4.10 12.39
C ALA A 86 2.73 4.12 13.87
N ALA A 87 1.88 4.66 14.75
CA ALA A 87 2.13 4.69 16.18
C ALA A 87 2.17 3.28 16.77
N SER A 88 1.22 2.42 16.37
CA SER A 88 1.18 1.02 16.79
C SER A 88 2.45 0.27 16.36
N TRP A 89 2.86 0.41 15.10
CA TRP A 89 4.07 -0.21 14.56
C TRP A 89 5.34 0.24 15.29
N ASN A 90 5.51 1.55 15.48
CA ASN A 90 6.70 2.14 16.09
C ASN A 90 6.89 1.80 17.56
N SER A 91 5.78 1.61 18.26
CA SER A 91 5.76 1.30 19.69
C SER A 91 5.79 -0.21 19.96
N ASN A 92 6.12 -1.03 18.96
CA ASN A 92 6.06 -2.49 19.06
C ASN A 92 4.67 -2.95 19.55
N PHE A 93 3.63 -2.41 18.91
CA PHE A 93 2.21 -2.67 19.13
C PHE A 93 1.62 -2.18 20.46
N ALA A 94 2.38 -1.38 21.23
CA ALA A 94 1.95 -0.89 22.54
C ALA A 94 0.90 0.24 22.43
N GLU A 95 1.07 1.16 21.48
CA GLU A 95 0.22 2.34 21.33
C GLU A 95 -0.97 2.11 20.40
N PHE A 96 -2.02 2.89 20.64
CA PHE A 96 -3.20 3.00 19.79
C PHE A 96 -3.76 4.43 19.99
N PRO A 97 -3.33 5.42 19.19
CA PRO A 97 -3.86 6.77 19.31
C PRO A 97 -5.33 6.81 18.86
N ALA A 98 -6.01 7.89 19.22
CA ALA A 98 -7.37 8.11 18.77
C ALA A 98 -7.40 8.31 17.24
N VAL A 99 -8.26 7.54 16.57
CA VAL A 99 -8.58 7.71 15.15
C VAL A 99 -9.72 8.69 15.02
N ASP A 100 -9.56 9.71 14.17
CA ASP A 100 -10.61 10.64 13.80
C ASP A 100 -11.62 9.97 12.86
N GLU A 101 -12.82 9.76 13.41
CA GLU A 101 -13.94 9.12 12.73
C GLU A 101 -14.97 10.13 12.20
N SER A 102 -14.72 11.44 12.34
CA SER A 102 -15.68 12.49 11.99
C SER A 102 -16.15 12.41 10.53
N GLY A 103 -15.28 11.96 9.63
CA GLY A 103 -15.57 11.77 8.20
C GLY A 103 -16.47 10.57 7.87
N LEU A 104 -16.71 9.62 8.79
CA LEU A 104 -17.50 8.40 8.48
C LEU A 104 -18.94 8.70 8.09
N GLY A 105 -19.51 9.81 8.58
CA GLY A 105 -20.85 10.26 8.19
C GLY A 105 -20.96 10.55 6.70
N GLU A 106 -19.95 11.25 6.13
CA GLU A 106 -19.88 11.59 4.70
C GLU A 106 -19.67 10.35 3.82
N LEU A 107 -19.09 9.28 4.38
CA LEU A 107 -18.92 8.00 3.69
C LEU A 107 -20.15 7.08 3.79
N SER A 108 -21.09 7.40 4.68
CA SER A 108 -22.28 6.59 4.96
C SER A 108 -23.42 6.87 3.98
N LEU A 109 -23.12 6.74 2.69
CA LEU A 109 -24.00 7.07 1.59
C LEU A 109 -25.00 5.92 1.29
N PRO A 110 -26.27 6.20 0.92
CA PRO A 110 -27.25 5.16 0.57
C PRO A 110 -26.96 4.43 -0.74
N GLU A 111 -26.06 4.95 -1.57
CA GLU A 111 -25.81 4.42 -2.90
C GLU A 111 -24.98 3.14 -2.89
N GLN A 112 -25.20 2.34 -3.95
CA GLN A 112 -24.46 1.12 -4.20
C GLN A 112 -23.04 1.45 -4.68
N ILE A 113 -22.08 0.77 -4.09
CA ILE A 113 -20.68 0.79 -4.47
C ILE A 113 -20.25 -0.63 -4.85
N ARG A 114 -19.21 -0.73 -5.70
CA ARG A 114 -18.58 -2.00 -6.08
C ARG A 114 -17.24 -2.11 -5.40
N THR A 115 -17.06 -3.14 -4.60
CA THR A 115 -15.80 -3.43 -3.92
C THR A 115 -15.17 -4.68 -4.53
N LYS A 116 -13.84 -4.68 -4.62
CA LYS A 116 -13.04 -5.84 -5.05
C LYS A 116 -12.17 -6.30 -3.90
N LEU A 117 -11.85 -7.59 -3.88
CA LEU A 117 -10.79 -8.10 -3.01
C LEU A 117 -9.48 -7.35 -3.35
N PRO A 118 -8.83 -6.70 -2.37
CA PRO A 118 -7.57 -6.01 -2.61
C PRO A 118 -6.44 -7.02 -2.80
N GLU A 119 -6.15 -7.34 -4.06
CA GLU A 119 -5.24 -8.42 -4.46
C GLU A 119 -3.83 -8.30 -3.88
N GLY A 120 -3.25 -7.09 -3.83
CA GLY A 120 -1.89 -6.96 -3.30
C GLY A 120 -1.76 -7.31 -1.83
N TYR A 121 -2.81 -7.13 -1.03
CA TYR A 121 -2.84 -7.64 0.35
C TYR A 121 -3.10 -9.15 0.38
N ALA A 122 -4.03 -9.64 -0.45
CA ALA A 122 -4.51 -11.02 -0.39
C ALA A 122 -3.57 -12.06 -1.05
N PHE A 123 -2.88 -11.68 -2.13
CA PHE A 123 -2.12 -12.58 -3.00
C PHE A 123 -0.64 -12.23 -3.11
N TYR A 124 -0.27 -10.95 -2.97
CA TYR A 124 1.13 -10.52 -3.10
C TYR A 124 1.81 -10.25 -1.76
N ALA A 125 1.09 -10.48 -0.64
CA ALA A 125 1.58 -10.28 0.72
C ALA A 125 2.24 -8.89 0.89
N LEU A 126 1.62 -7.86 0.33
CA LEU A 126 2.06 -6.48 0.52
C LEU A 126 1.65 -6.00 1.91
N TYR A 127 2.57 -5.37 2.63
CA TYR A 127 2.35 -4.89 3.99
C TYR A 127 2.29 -3.36 3.99
N PRO A 128 1.19 -2.71 4.43
CA PRO A 128 1.11 -1.25 4.52
C PRO A 128 2.30 -0.61 5.25
N GLU A 129 2.85 -1.31 6.24
CA GLU A 129 4.00 -0.89 7.05
C GLU A 129 5.27 -0.72 6.21
N SER A 130 5.44 -1.47 5.12
CA SER A 130 6.61 -1.33 4.25
C SER A 130 6.65 0.03 3.55
N TYR A 131 5.49 0.58 3.21
CA TYR A 131 5.36 1.90 2.58
C TYR A 131 5.65 3.03 3.57
N LEU A 132 5.25 2.84 4.83
CA LEU A 132 5.58 3.74 5.92
C LEU A 132 7.08 3.78 6.19
N ASP A 133 7.74 2.61 6.19
CA ASP A 133 9.19 2.52 6.35
C ASP A 133 9.94 3.08 5.13
N ALA A 134 9.46 2.82 3.91
CA ALA A 134 10.00 3.40 2.68
C ALA A 134 9.91 4.94 2.70
N ALA A 135 8.76 5.49 3.13
CA ALA A 135 8.55 6.92 3.25
C ALA A 135 9.52 7.57 4.25
N ARG A 136 9.76 6.95 5.41
CA ARG A 136 10.74 7.48 6.38
C ARG A 136 12.17 7.52 5.84
N ARG A 137 12.54 6.50 5.07
CA ARG A 137 13.89 6.38 4.47
C ARG A 137 14.07 7.27 3.25
N SER A 138 12.98 7.80 2.70
CA SER A 138 13.00 8.55 1.44
C SER A 138 13.70 9.91 1.54
N GLY A 139 13.82 10.47 2.74
CA GLY A 139 14.29 11.84 2.98
C GLY A 139 13.30 12.93 2.56
N LEU A 140 12.07 12.56 2.21
CA LEU A 140 10.98 13.50 1.90
C LEU A 140 10.35 14.07 3.19
N GLY A 141 9.65 15.21 3.05
CA GLY A 141 9.06 15.94 4.15
C GLY A 141 7.56 16.24 3.98
N PRO A 142 6.97 16.99 4.93
CA PRO A 142 5.53 17.28 4.98
C PRO A 142 5.02 18.15 3.83
N ASP A 143 5.91 18.81 3.09
CA ASP A 143 5.62 19.58 1.87
C ASP A 143 5.40 18.70 0.62
N THR A 144 5.53 17.38 0.76
CA THR A 144 5.33 16.41 -0.33
C THR A 144 3.85 16.25 -0.67
N THR A 145 3.51 16.36 -1.95
CA THR A 145 2.18 15.96 -2.44
C THR A 145 2.16 14.46 -2.71
N VAL A 146 1.29 13.73 -2.03
CA VAL A 146 1.15 12.27 -2.21
C VAL A 146 -0.02 11.96 -3.12
N ILE A 147 0.24 11.15 -4.15
CA ILE A 147 -0.74 10.69 -5.14
C ILE A 147 -0.81 9.15 -5.07
N GLY A 148 -1.97 8.62 -4.69
CA GLY A 148 -2.27 7.19 -4.69
C GLY A 148 -2.99 6.74 -5.95
N ILE A 149 -2.52 5.67 -6.58
CA ILE A 149 -3.22 5.04 -7.70
C ILE A 149 -4.30 4.08 -7.17
N ARG A 150 -5.55 4.28 -7.59
CA ARG A 150 -6.69 3.48 -7.14
C ARG A 150 -6.59 2.01 -7.57
N SER A 151 -7.21 1.14 -6.77
CA SER A 151 -6.67 -0.13 -6.25
C SER A 151 -6.08 0.13 -4.86
N ILE A 152 -5.24 -0.77 -4.35
CA ILE A 152 -4.68 -0.66 -3.00
C ILE A 152 -3.78 0.57 -2.80
N GLY A 153 -3.28 1.19 -3.87
CA GLY A 153 -2.45 2.39 -3.82
C GLY A 153 -3.10 3.59 -3.11
N ILE A 154 -4.44 3.67 -3.02
CA ILE A 154 -5.12 4.72 -2.22
C ILE A 154 -4.83 4.58 -0.73
N GLY A 155 -4.82 3.36 -0.20
CA GLY A 155 -4.47 3.08 1.19
C GLY A 155 -2.97 3.27 1.40
N LEU A 156 -2.15 2.67 0.54
CA LEU A 156 -0.69 2.78 0.62
C LEU A 156 -0.22 4.25 0.58
N ALA A 157 -0.89 5.10 -0.19
CA ALA A 157 -0.62 6.54 -0.21
C ALA A 157 -0.92 7.22 1.13
N ALA A 158 -1.93 6.78 1.88
CA ALA A 158 -2.18 7.26 3.23
C ALA A 158 -1.05 6.87 4.20
N MET A 159 -0.47 5.67 4.07
CA MET A 159 0.70 5.25 4.85
C MET A 159 1.91 6.13 4.56
N VAL A 160 2.16 6.44 3.28
CA VAL A 160 3.22 7.37 2.87
C VAL A 160 2.95 8.77 3.43
N ALA A 161 1.73 9.28 3.30
CA ALA A 161 1.37 10.60 3.81
C ALA A 161 1.56 10.70 5.34
N ALA A 162 1.09 9.71 6.10
CA ALA A 162 1.27 9.64 7.55
C ALA A 162 2.75 9.63 7.95
N ALA A 163 3.57 8.84 7.26
CA ALA A 163 4.99 8.74 7.55
C ALA A 163 5.78 10.02 7.23
N LEU A 164 5.35 10.80 6.23
CA LEU A 164 5.96 12.07 5.85
C LEU A 164 5.41 13.28 6.64
N GLY A 165 4.31 13.10 7.38
CA GLY A 165 3.54 14.21 7.95
C GLY A 165 2.91 15.11 6.88
N ALA A 166 2.63 14.55 5.70
CA ALA A 166 2.07 15.27 4.57
C ALA A 166 0.55 15.40 4.69
N ALA A 167 -0.04 16.27 3.87
CA ALA A 167 -1.50 16.38 3.74
C ALA A 167 -2.12 15.05 3.24
N PRO A 168 -3.43 14.82 3.48
CA PRO A 168 -4.12 13.65 2.94
C PRO A 168 -3.87 13.45 1.45
N ALA A 169 -3.60 12.20 1.07
CA ALA A 169 -3.25 11.84 -0.30
C ALA A 169 -4.38 12.09 -1.29
N ILE A 170 -4.02 12.45 -2.51
CA ILE A 170 -4.93 12.59 -3.64
C ILE A 170 -4.99 11.24 -4.36
N SER A 171 -6.19 10.74 -4.68
CA SER A 171 -6.33 9.48 -5.41
C SER A 171 -6.59 9.71 -6.90
N VAL A 172 -6.02 8.87 -7.77
CA VAL A 172 -6.26 8.92 -9.22
C VAL A 172 -6.53 7.52 -9.78
N ARG A 173 -7.29 7.42 -10.87
CA ARG A 173 -7.56 6.17 -11.60
C ARG A 173 -7.05 6.29 -13.03
N PRO A 174 -5.89 5.70 -13.34
CA PRO A 174 -5.41 5.61 -14.71
C PRO A 174 -6.41 4.86 -15.60
N VAL A 175 -6.64 5.38 -16.80
CA VAL A 175 -7.57 4.88 -17.81
C VAL A 175 -6.92 4.76 -19.18
N GLY A 176 -7.65 4.25 -20.16
CA GLY A 176 -7.11 3.94 -21.48
C GLY A 176 -6.55 2.51 -21.54
N HIS A 177 -5.68 2.28 -22.52
CA HIS A 177 -5.16 0.95 -22.81
C HIS A 177 -4.29 0.43 -21.64
N PRO A 178 -4.32 -0.87 -21.28
CA PRO A 178 -3.55 -1.42 -20.17
C PRO A 178 -2.03 -1.13 -20.22
N PHE A 179 -1.46 -0.95 -21.42
CA PHE A 179 -0.03 -0.63 -21.61
C PHE A 179 0.23 0.83 -21.99
N ASP A 180 -0.80 1.67 -21.97
CA ASP A 180 -0.73 3.10 -22.30
C ASP A 180 -1.81 3.83 -21.50
N ARG A 181 -1.66 3.77 -20.16
CA ARG A 181 -2.60 4.37 -19.23
C ARG A 181 -2.30 5.86 -19.09
N ARG A 182 -3.35 6.66 -18.98
CA ARG A 182 -3.30 8.10 -18.71
C ARG A 182 -4.23 8.45 -17.56
N ILE A 183 -4.04 9.61 -16.93
CA ILE A 183 -4.99 10.13 -15.95
C ILE A 183 -5.83 11.25 -16.55
N ASP A 184 -7.12 11.24 -16.22
CA ASP A 184 -8.07 12.30 -16.58
C ASP A 184 -8.57 12.91 -15.26
N ILE A 185 -8.09 14.10 -14.93
CA ILE A 185 -8.38 14.77 -13.65
C ILE A 185 -9.07 16.13 -13.86
N GLY A 186 -9.99 16.44 -12.95
CA GLY A 186 -10.76 17.68 -12.88
C GLY A 186 -9.95 18.86 -12.33
N GLN A 187 -10.61 20.01 -12.15
CA GLN A 187 -9.94 21.26 -11.80
C GLN A 187 -9.45 21.27 -10.35
N GLY A 188 -10.21 20.69 -9.42
CA GLY A 188 -9.86 20.62 -8.00
C GLY A 188 -8.53 19.91 -7.73
N PRO A 189 -8.38 18.61 -8.06
CA PRO A 189 -7.13 17.88 -7.82
C PRO A 189 -5.99 18.46 -8.65
N ARG A 190 -6.25 18.94 -9.87
CA ARG A 190 -5.24 19.62 -10.70
C ARG A 190 -4.64 20.83 -9.99
N ALA A 191 -5.47 21.74 -9.46
CA ALA A 191 -4.99 22.92 -8.76
C ALA A 191 -4.17 22.55 -7.51
N ARG A 192 -4.62 21.52 -6.76
CA ARG A 192 -3.91 21.03 -5.57
C ARG A 192 -2.55 20.41 -5.90
N ILE A 193 -2.45 19.66 -6.99
CA ILE A 193 -1.18 19.05 -7.42
C ILE A 193 -0.21 20.12 -7.94
N LEU A 194 -0.68 21.01 -8.81
CA LEU A 194 0.18 21.98 -9.50
C LEU A 194 0.59 23.18 -8.61
N SER A 195 -0.14 23.45 -7.53
CA SER A 195 0.25 24.48 -6.56
C SER A 195 1.38 24.02 -5.62
N SER A 196 1.71 22.73 -5.60
CA SER A 196 2.79 22.21 -4.76
C SER A 196 4.17 22.65 -5.26
N ALA A 197 5.00 23.15 -4.35
CA ALA A 197 6.41 23.45 -4.61
C ALA A 197 7.34 22.28 -4.24
N GLY A 198 6.88 21.35 -3.38
CA GLY A 198 7.67 20.25 -2.83
C GLY A 198 7.82 19.06 -3.77
N ALA A 199 8.27 17.93 -3.23
CA ALA A 199 8.30 16.67 -3.97
C ALA A 199 6.89 16.15 -4.28
N ILE A 200 6.78 15.26 -5.26
CA ILE A 200 5.55 14.51 -5.55
C ILE A 200 5.84 13.02 -5.41
N ALA A 201 5.10 12.36 -4.53
CA ALA A 201 5.17 10.93 -4.30
C ALA A 201 4.04 10.22 -5.06
N ILE A 202 4.37 9.35 -6.00
CA ILE A 202 3.42 8.48 -6.71
C ILE A 202 3.47 7.11 -6.06
N VAL A 203 2.33 6.64 -5.55
CA VAL A 203 2.24 5.45 -4.72
C VAL A 203 1.30 4.43 -5.35
N ASP A 204 1.79 3.22 -5.55
CA ASP A 204 1.03 2.09 -6.11
C ASP A 204 1.68 0.76 -5.72
N GLU A 205 0.95 -0.34 -5.93
CA GLU A 205 1.50 -1.70 -5.89
C GLU A 205 2.44 -1.98 -7.07
N GLY A 206 2.23 -1.34 -8.22
CA GLY A 206 3.04 -1.57 -9.42
C GLY A 206 4.55 -1.36 -9.22
N PRO A 207 5.37 -1.62 -10.26
CA PRO A 207 4.97 -1.81 -11.65
C PRO A 207 4.66 -3.26 -12.04
N GLY A 208 3.56 -3.47 -12.77
CA GLY A 208 3.26 -4.74 -13.44
C GLY A 208 3.93 -4.90 -14.81
N LEU A 209 3.26 -5.59 -15.74
CA LEU A 209 3.80 -5.91 -17.09
C LEU A 209 4.30 -4.72 -17.91
N SER A 210 3.75 -3.53 -17.70
CA SER A 210 4.11 -2.31 -18.45
C SER A 210 4.57 -1.15 -17.58
N GLY A 211 4.21 -1.12 -16.29
CA GLY A 211 4.36 0.08 -15.44
C GLY A 211 3.54 1.29 -15.90
N SER A 212 2.55 1.10 -16.76
CA SER A 212 1.79 2.17 -17.41
C SER A 212 0.99 3.03 -16.41
N SER A 213 0.46 2.45 -15.32
CA SER A 213 -0.28 3.20 -14.30
C SER A 213 0.60 4.26 -13.63
N LEU A 214 1.75 3.85 -13.09
CA LEU A 214 2.73 4.74 -12.47
C LEU A 214 3.25 5.78 -13.46
N ASN A 215 3.61 5.34 -14.67
CA ASN A 215 4.17 6.24 -15.66
C ASN A 215 3.13 7.19 -16.26
N GLY A 216 1.86 6.79 -16.37
CA GLY A 216 0.77 7.65 -16.84
C GLY A 216 0.50 8.82 -15.90
N VAL A 217 0.66 8.62 -14.58
CA VAL A 217 0.64 9.75 -13.62
C VAL A 217 1.85 10.64 -13.84
N ALA A 218 3.05 10.05 -13.96
CA ALA A 218 4.28 10.83 -14.17
C ALA A 218 4.30 11.59 -15.51
N ASP A 219 3.73 11.03 -16.59
CA ASP A 219 3.59 11.68 -17.88
C ASP A 219 2.72 12.92 -17.75
N TRP A 220 1.55 12.79 -17.12
CA TRP A 220 0.68 13.92 -16.86
C TRP A 220 1.38 15.02 -16.03
N LEU A 221 2.17 14.66 -15.01
CA LEU A 221 2.93 15.62 -14.20
C LEU A 221 3.95 16.39 -15.05
N VAL A 222 4.73 15.69 -15.88
CA VAL A 222 5.76 16.30 -16.74
C VAL A 222 5.14 17.19 -17.80
N GLU A 223 4.04 16.74 -18.44
CA GLU A 223 3.28 17.53 -19.41
C GLU A 223 2.73 18.83 -18.82
N ASN A 224 2.48 18.87 -17.51
CA ASN A 224 2.01 20.04 -16.78
C ASN A 224 3.14 20.82 -16.08
N GLY A 225 4.40 20.58 -16.46
CA GLY A 225 5.55 21.39 -16.05
C GLY A 225 6.20 20.98 -14.72
N ILE A 226 5.83 19.83 -14.16
CA ILE A 226 6.55 19.27 -13.01
C ILE A 226 7.82 18.58 -13.52
N SER A 227 8.96 19.00 -12.98
CA SER A 227 10.25 18.41 -13.32
C SER A 227 10.38 16.97 -12.76
N GLU A 228 10.97 16.07 -13.55
CA GLU A 228 11.12 14.65 -13.18
C GLU A 228 11.93 14.43 -11.90
N ASP A 229 12.84 15.36 -11.55
CA ASP A 229 13.64 15.30 -10.32
C ASP A 229 12.81 15.50 -9.03
N ARG A 230 11.60 16.05 -9.16
CA ARG A 230 10.62 16.16 -8.06
C ARG A 230 9.74 14.94 -7.93
N ILE A 231 9.77 14.00 -8.88
CA ILE A 231 8.90 12.83 -8.90
C ILE A 231 9.60 11.66 -8.22
N HIS A 232 8.94 11.11 -7.20
CA HIS A 232 9.38 9.95 -6.44
C HIS A 232 8.35 8.84 -6.54
N PHE A 233 8.81 7.62 -6.76
CA PHE A 233 7.96 6.44 -6.86
C PHE A 233 8.06 5.62 -5.58
N PHE A 234 6.90 5.18 -5.09
CA PHE A 234 6.75 4.20 -4.02
C PHE A 234 6.06 2.95 -4.61
N PRO A 235 6.83 2.07 -5.28
CA PRO A 235 6.33 0.80 -5.81
C PRO A 235 6.43 -0.32 -4.77
N SER A 236 5.85 -1.50 -5.08
CA SER A 236 6.04 -2.70 -4.25
C SER A 236 7.45 -3.30 -4.36
N HIS A 237 8.14 -3.06 -5.48
CA HIS A 237 9.48 -3.59 -5.74
C HIS A 237 10.35 -2.63 -6.57
N ALA A 238 11.66 -2.76 -6.45
CA ALA A 238 12.63 -1.92 -7.18
C ALA A 238 13.00 -2.44 -8.59
N GLY A 239 12.51 -3.62 -8.96
CA GLY A 239 12.79 -4.28 -10.25
C GLY A 239 12.42 -3.47 -11.49
N ASP A 240 12.89 -3.92 -12.66
CA ASP A 240 12.61 -3.29 -13.94
C ASP A 240 11.14 -3.43 -14.36
N LEU A 241 10.70 -2.56 -15.27
CA LEU A 241 9.38 -2.68 -15.89
C LEU A 241 9.29 -3.94 -16.75
N GLY A 242 8.11 -4.58 -16.77
CA GLY A 242 7.87 -5.78 -17.57
C GLY A 242 8.00 -5.58 -19.09
N PRO A 243 7.85 -6.63 -19.89
CA PRO A 243 8.15 -6.63 -21.34
C PRO A 243 7.26 -5.69 -22.17
N GLU A 244 6.06 -5.36 -21.68
CA GLU A 244 5.09 -4.51 -22.38
C GLU A 244 5.33 -3.01 -22.13
N ALA A 245 6.38 -2.64 -21.38
CA ALA A 245 6.67 -1.25 -21.08
C ALA A 245 7.24 -0.50 -22.30
N GLN A 246 6.74 0.71 -22.50
CA GLN A 246 7.18 1.61 -23.56
C GLN A 246 8.64 2.05 -23.33
N PRO A 247 9.43 2.32 -24.40
CA PRO A 247 10.82 2.73 -24.25
C PRO A 247 11.02 3.99 -23.39
N ALA A 248 10.11 4.97 -23.50
CA ALA A 248 10.15 6.20 -22.68
C ALA A 248 9.95 5.89 -21.19
N HIS A 249 8.98 5.04 -20.85
CA HIS A 249 8.72 4.62 -19.47
C HIS A 249 9.90 3.85 -18.88
N ARG A 250 10.57 2.98 -19.66
CA ARG A 250 11.81 2.31 -19.21
C ARG A 250 12.92 3.31 -18.93
N ALA A 251 13.11 4.28 -19.81
CA ALA A 251 14.15 5.31 -19.67
C ALA A 251 13.92 6.18 -18.41
N ARG A 252 12.67 6.56 -18.11
CA ARG A 252 12.31 7.24 -16.86
C ARG A 252 12.55 6.32 -15.66
N TRP A 253 12.02 5.09 -15.69
CA TRP A 253 12.12 4.14 -14.58
C TRP A 253 13.56 3.83 -14.17
N ALA A 254 14.48 3.75 -15.14
CA ALA A 254 15.90 3.51 -14.89
C ALA A 254 16.56 4.65 -14.08
N LYS A 255 16.07 5.89 -14.22
CA LYS A 255 16.61 7.09 -13.55
C LYS A 255 15.78 7.52 -12.33
N ALA A 256 14.59 6.95 -12.18
CA ALA A 256 13.62 7.33 -11.17
C ALA A 256 14.13 7.07 -9.75
N ARG A 257 13.78 7.98 -8.83
CA ARG A 257 13.94 7.77 -7.40
C ARG A 257 12.84 6.83 -6.93
N LYS A 258 13.21 5.60 -6.58
CA LYS A 258 12.31 4.53 -6.15
C LYS A 258 12.58 4.22 -4.68
N HIS A 259 11.53 4.27 -3.87
CA HIS A 259 11.60 4.03 -2.44
C HIS A 259 10.86 2.74 -2.12
N VAL A 260 11.60 1.72 -1.69
CA VAL A 260 11.09 0.37 -1.47
C VAL A 260 11.71 -0.18 -0.21
N VAL A 261 10.89 -0.84 0.60
CA VAL A 261 11.34 -1.68 1.71
C VAL A 261 10.71 -3.04 1.50
N GLU A 262 11.55 -4.04 1.25
CA GLU A 262 11.11 -5.42 1.06
C GLU A 262 10.78 -6.06 2.41
N PHE A 263 9.94 -7.10 2.40
CA PHE A 263 9.51 -7.80 3.61
C PHE A 263 10.67 -8.24 4.51
N ASP A 264 11.73 -8.82 3.93
CA ASP A 264 12.91 -9.26 4.68
C ASP A 264 13.57 -8.09 5.42
N GLN A 265 13.61 -6.90 4.80
CA GLN A 265 14.17 -5.71 5.43
C GLN A 265 13.26 -5.19 6.55
N LEU A 266 11.93 -5.31 6.38
CA LEU A 266 10.95 -4.89 7.37
C LEU A 266 11.05 -5.75 8.65
N LEU A 267 11.18 -7.08 8.50
CA LEU A 267 11.25 -7.99 9.64
C LEU A 267 12.63 -8.10 10.28
N LEU A 268 13.71 -8.07 9.49
CA LEU A 268 15.06 -8.31 10.01
C LEU A 268 15.67 -7.08 10.70
N GLN A 269 15.12 -5.89 10.48
CA GLN A 269 15.63 -4.66 11.11
C GLN A 269 15.00 -4.36 12.47
N SER A 270 14.18 -5.27 13.01
CA SER A 270 13.45 -5.04 14.24
C SER A 270 13.44 -6.29 15.13
N ASP A 271 13.29 -6.08 16.43
CA ASP A 271 13.01 -7.17 17.38
C ASP A 271 11.61 -7.77 17.17
N LEU A 272 10.88 -7.34 16.12
CA LEU A 272 9.52 -7.78 15.79
C LEU A 272 9.48 -9.26 15.45
N LEU A 273 10.49 -9.78 14.75
CA LEU A 273 10.53 -11.21 14.43
C LEU A 273 10.62 -12.05 15.72
N GLU A 274 11.45 -11.63 16.67
CA GLU A 274 11.56 -12.30 17.97
C GLU A 274 10.27 -12.17 18.78
N HIS A 275 9.67 -10.97 18.83
CA HIS A 275 8.39 -10.75 19.52
C HIS A 275 7.25 -11.55 18.89
N TRP A 276 7.18 -11.60 17.57
CA TRP A 276 6.17 -12.34 16.83
C TRP A 276 6.32 -13.84 17.08
N ILE A 277 7.53 -14.38 16.94
CA ILE A 277 7.83 -15.78 17.25
C ILE A 277 7.49 -16.09 18.71
N THR A 278 7.89 -15.23 19.65
CA THR A 278 7.63 -15.43 21.09
C THR A 278 6.13 -15.39 21.39
N HIS A 279 5.38 -14.51 20.74
CA HIS A 279 3.93 -14.44 20.90
C HIS A 279 3.24 -15.70 20.37
N THR A 280 3.66 -16.21 19.20
CA THR A 280 3.04 -17.38 18.58
C THR A 280 3.48 -18.71 19.21
N MET A 281 4.75 -18.83 19.60
CA MET A 281 5.35 -20.09 20.02
C MET A 281 5.75 -20.14 21.51
N GLY A 282 5.67 -19.01 22.23
CA GLY A 282 6.31 -18.82 23.52
C GLY A 282 7.80 -18.49 23.39
N PRO A 283 8.49 -18.13 24.49
CA PRO A 283 9.91 -17.77 24.45
C PRO A 283 10.76 -18.90 23.89
N LEU A 284 11.73 -18.56 23.05
CA LEU A 284 12.69 -19.50 22.49
C LEU A 284 13.60 -20.02 23.62
N THR A 285 13.34 -21.23 24.10
CA THR A 285 14.02 -21.80 25.28
C THR A 285 15.33 -22.52 24.95
N ALA A 286 15.67 -22.72 23.68
CA ALA A 286 16.90 -23.40 23.27
C ALA A 286 17.43 -22.92 21.91
N ARG A 287 18.77 -22.91 21.76
CA ARG A 287 19.41 -22.76 20.44
C ARG A 287 19.24 -24.06 19.66
N CYS A 288 18.81 -23.96 18.41
CA CYS A 288 18.77 -25.12 17.53
C CYS A 288 20.20 -25.66 17.38
N ALA A 289 20.44 -26.89 17.84
CA ALA A 289 21.74 -27.54 17.77
C ALA A 289 22.02 -28.08 16.36
N THR A 290 21.94 -27.23 15.34
CA THR A 290 22.39 -27.55 14.00
C THR A 290 23.57 -26.66 13.68
N SER A 291 24.77 -27.23 13.84
CA SER A 291 26.01 -26.61 13.36
C SER A 291 25.90 -26.31 11.86
N PRO A 292 26.39 -25.17 11.36
CA PRO A 292 26.47 -24.85 9.92
C PRO A 292 27.16 -25.95 9.08
N ALA A 293 27.93 -26.84 9.72
CA ALA A 293 28.58 -27.97 9.08
C ALA A 293 27.61 -29.06 8.56
N ALA A 294 26.36 -29.12 9.05
CA ALA A 294 25.40 -30.16 8.66
C ALA A 294 24.75 -29.96 7.28
N LEU A 295 24.85 -28.76 6.69
CA LEU A 295 24.29 -28.43 5.37
C LEU A 295 25.32 -28.51 4.23
N GLY A 296 26.60 -28.81 4.53
CA GLY A 296 27.71 -28.83 3.57
C GLY A 296 28.39 -30.20 3.37
N GLY A 297 27.78 -31.30 3.82
CA GLY A 297 28.37 -32.64 3.75
C GLY A 297 28.21 -33.27 2.37
N ARG A 298 29.28 -33.27 1.57
CA ARG A 298 29.43 -34.13 0.36
C ARG A 298 28.97 -35.56 0.66
N SER A 299 28.12 -36.11 -0.20
CA SER A 299 27.73 -37.53 -0.19
C SER A 299 28.97 -38.44 -0.08
N PRO A 300 29.03 -39.38 0.89
CA PRO A 300 30.04 -40.41 0.89
C PRO A 300 29.78 -41.37 -0.28
N GLY A 301 30.84 -41.67 -1.01
CA GLY A 301 30.79 -42.34 -2.30
C GLY A 301 30.11 -43.71 -2.32
N HIS A 302 29.59 -44.03 -3.50
CA HIS A 302 29.19 -45.38 -3.92
C HIS A 302 30.28 -46.41 -3.58
N ARG A 303 30.04 -47.24 -2.56
CA ARG A 303 30.70 -48.54 -2.46
C ARG A 303 30.08 -49.45 -3.52
N ARG A 304 30.85 -49.77 -4.56
CA ARG A 304 30.58 -50.91 -5.43
C ARG A 304 30.69 -52.19 -4.61
N LEU A 305 29.66 -53.03 -4.63
CA LEU A 305 29.72 -54.39 -4.13
C LEU A 305 30.54 -55.27 -5.10
N PRO A 306 31.45 -56.14 -4.61
CA PRO A 306 32.17 -57.06 -5.47
C PRO A 306 31.26 -58.23 -5.85
N ILE A 307 31.20 -58.53 -7.14
CA ILE A 307 30.68 -59.79 -7.67
C ILE A 307 31.80 -60.83 -7.43
N GLN A 308 31.45 -61.92 -6.77
CA GLN A 308 32.29 -63.12 -6.63
C GLN A 308 31.69 -64.27 -7.46
N PRO A 309 32.52 -65.26 -7.83
CA PRO A 309 32.71 -65.76 -9.20
C PRO A 309 31.60 -66.65 -9.76
#